data_AF-A0A357M8Q1-F1
#
_entry.id   AF-A0A357M8Q1-F1
#
_cell.length_a   1.000
_cell.length_b   1.000
_cell.length_c   1.000
_cell.angle_alpha   90.00
_cell.angle_beta   90.00
_cell.angle_gamma   90.00
#
_symmetry.space_group_name_H-M   'P 1'
#
loop_
_entity.id
_entity.type
_entity.pdbx_description
1 polymer ?
#
loop_
_entity_poly.entity_id
_entity_poly.type
_entity_poly.pdbx_seq_one_letter_code
_entity_poly.pdbx_strand_id
1 'polypeptide(L)'
;MKLHSGLLFSSRRLTMNSNQVHTSILDDMKTFVSQETNRGISFTNKEAAFYFTQSHHTNHVEHAFFEGLNIAKNRIFGGYPLFVDGQKLDNRQSEVWAYPYKMVRKHADLTEELWLLDYHNLLEISLTNAKEAIGITLRGENVSYINQQDHIAFFSPIEGDWVIAVSAINLSPLHMDNEILIADANAGGYYIAAGKTTEEAAGLILKAKQDIGTLKDERVKRMEDFLNHNAHLTTSDDTLTLAMNWLNITMDQLVTRQQGDGIYAGLPWFNEYWGRDQFIALPGAVLVTGQFETA
;
A
#
# COMPACT_ATOMS: atom_id res chain seq x y z
N MET A 1 23.55 55.30 53.22
CA MET A 1 22.32 54.87 53.91
C MET A 1 21.41 54.25 52.86
N LYS A 2 21.17 52.92 52.95
CA LYS A 2 20.27 52.09 52.12
C LYS A 2 20.67 51.94 50.63
N LEU A 3 20.48 50.83 49.91
CA LEU A 3 20.12 49.43 50.20
C LEU A 3 20.52 48.58 48.95
N HIS A 4 20.72 47.28 49.16
CA HIS A 4 20.95 46.20 48.17
C HIS A 4 19.93 46.10 47.02
N SER A 5 20.41 45.68 45.83
CA SER A 5 19.88 44.57 44.98
C SER A 5 20.54 44.65 43.58
N GLY A 6 21.23 43.68 42.97
CA GLY A 6 21.09 42.24 43.04
C GLY A 6 20.09 41.74 42.00
N LEU A 7 20.49 41.58 40.73
CA LEU A 7 19.79 40.71 39.76
C LEU A 7 20.74 40.32 38.61
N LEU A 8 21.21 39.08 38.71
CA LEU A 8 21.89 38.35 37.65
C LEU A 8 20.90 38.12 36.50
N PHE A 9 21.30 38.49 35.28
CA PHE A 9 20.63 38.03 34.06
C PHE A 9 20.97 36.55 33.83
N SER A 10 20.13 35.67 34.36
CA SER A 10 20.09 34.26 33.97
C SER A 10 19.48 34.16 32.57
N SER A 11 20.32 33.90 31.57
CA SER A 11 19.89 33.45 30.24
C SER A 11 19.17 32.10 30.37
N ARG A 12 17.85 32.12 30.50
CA ARG A 12 17.03 30.93 30.26
C ARG A 12 16.88 30.78 28.75
N ARG A 13 17.73 29.94 28.15
CA ARG A 13 17.38 29.27 26.90
C ARG A 13 16.07 28.53 27.15
N LEU A 14 15.00 28.97 26.50
CA LEU A 14 13.83 28.14 26.26
C LEU A 14 14.30 26.97 25.38
N THR A 15 14.69 25.87 26.01
CA THR A 15 14.72 24.57 25.35
C THR A 15 13.28 24.23 24.99
N MET A 16 12.90 24.51 23.74
CA MET A 16 11.73 23.88 23.14
C MET A 16 12.00 22.38 23.09
N ASN A 17 11.23 21.65 23.88
CA ASN A 17 11.23 20.21 23.92
C ASN A 17 10.41 19.72 22.71
N SER A 18 11.01 19.69 21.52
CA SER A 18 10.36 19.21 20.29
C SER A 18 10.45 17.69 20.19
N ASN A 19 9.77 17.00 21.11
CA ASN A 19 9.38 15.60 20.92
C ASN A 19 7.86 15.52 20.67
N GLN A 20 7.34 16.40 19.81
CA GLN A 20 6.10 16.09 19.13
C GLN A 20 6.46 15.07 18.04
N VAL A 21 6.09 13.82 18.27
CA VAL A 21 6.00 12.82 17.21
C VAL A 21 5.12 13.44 16.14
N HIS A 22 5.69 13.86 15.02
CA HIS A 22 4.91 14.36 13.90
C HIS A 22 4.17 13.16 13.33
N THR A 23 2.91 12.98 13.71
CA THR A 23 2.01 12.02 13.07
C THR A 23 1.80 12.48 11.63
N SER A 24 1.84 11.54 10.69
CA SER A 24 1.65 11.87 9.27
C SER A 24 0.24 12.45 9.07
N ILE A 25 0.07 13.47 8.23
CA ILE A 25 -1.28 13.95 7.85
C ILE A 25 -2.10 12.80 7.23
N LEU A 26 -1.44 11.83 6.61
CA LEU A 26 -2.07 10.66 6.01
C LEU A 26 -2.56 9.65 7.05
N ASP A 27 -1.96 9.60 8.25
CA ASP A 27 -2.45 8.77 9.37
C ASP A 27 -3.79 9.31 9.90
N ASP A 28 -3.93 10.64 9.94
CA ASP A 28 -5.15 11.30 10.36
C ASP A 28 -6.29 11.13 9.34
N MET A 29 -5.95 10.81 8.09
CA MET A 29 -6.93 10.52 7.03
C MET A 29 -7.59 9.15 7.15
N LYS A 30 -7.12 8.27 8.04
CA LYS A 30 -7.62 6.90 8.14
C LYS A 30 -9.14 6.83 8.28
N THR A 31 -9.74 5.89 7.57
CA THR A 31 -11.19 5.66 7.60
C THR A 31 -11.48 4.24 8.06
N PHE A 32 -12.31 4.12 9.09
CA PHE A 32 -12.88 2.83 9.47
C PHE A 32 -13.87 2.38 8.40
N VAL A 33 -13.76 1.11 7.99
CA VAL A 33 -14.70 0.49 7.06
C VAL A 33 -15.43 -0.62 7.81
N SER A 34 -16.76 -0.57 7.86
CA SER A 34 -17.56 -1.62 8.50
C SER A 34 -17.77 -2.80 7.55
N GLN A 35 -18.01 -3.98 8.13
CA GLN A 35 -18.36 -5.18 7.37
C GLN A 35 -19.59 -4.97 6.47
N GLU A 36 -20.58 -4.22 6.94
CA GLU A 36 -21.80 -3.91 6.17
C GLU A 36 -21.48 -3.08 4.92
N THR A 37 -20.58 -2.09 5.04
CA THR A 37 -20.24 -1.23 3.91
C THR A 37 -19.30 -1.89 2.90
N ASN A 38 -18.45 -2.82 3.35
CA ASN A 38 -17.55 -3.64 2.54
C ASN A 38 -16.94 -2.92 1.32
N ARG A 39 -16.34 -1.75 1.55
CA ARG A 39 -15.90 -0.86 0.46
C ARG A 39 -14.74 -1.45 -0.35
N GLY A 40 -14.71 -1.12 -1.64
CA GLY A 40 -13.55 -1.34 -2.50
C GLY A 40 -12.38 -0.44 -2.07
N ILE A 41 -11.18 -1.00 -2.11
CA ILE A 41 -9.92 -0.33 -1.76
C ILE A 41 -8.93 -0.66 -2.88
N SER A 42 -8.29 0.38 -3.41
CA SER A 42 -7.24 0.23 -4.42
C SER A 42 -6.03 1.09 -4.11
N PHE A 43 -4.87 0.56 -4.42
CA PHE A 43 -3.60 1.29 -4.40
C PHE A 43 -2.96 1.20 -5.77
N THR A 44 -2.31 2.27 -6.23
CA THR A 44 -1.46 2.22 -7.42
C THR A 44 0.00 2.37 -7.03
N ASN A 45 0.89 1.88 -7.89
CA ASN A 45 2.32 2.13 -7.76
C ASN A 45 2.79 3.33 -8.59
N LYS A 46 1.88 4.17 -9.11
CA LYS A 46 2.18 5.29 -10.01
C LYS A 46 2.85 4.93 -11.35
N GLU A 47 3.11 3.65 -11.62
CA GLU A 47 3.67 3.18 -12.90
C GLU A 47 2.61 2.49 -13.75
N ALA A 48 2.40 1.19 -13.55
CA ALA A 48 1.51 0.39 -14.37
C ALA A 48 0.69 -0.61 -13.55
N ALA A 49 0.84 -0.60 -12.22
CA ALA A 49 0.22 -1.57 -11.34
C ALA A 49 -0.81 -0.92 -10.42
N PHE A 50 -1.85 -1.70 -10.15
CA PHE A 50 -2.73 -1.45 -9.03
C PHE A 50 -3.04 -2.76 -8.30
N TYR A 51 -3.25 -2.65 -6.99
CA TYR A 51 -3.84 -3.71 -6.18
C TYR A 51 -5.27 -3.34 -5.85
N PHE A 52 -6.22 -4.27 -5.98
CA PHE A 52 -7.62 -4.06 -5.62
C PHE A 52 -8.14 -5.16 -4.70
N THR A 53 -8.96 -4.79 -3.72
CA THR A 53 -9.71 -5.71 -2.87
C THR A 53 -10.97 -5.02 -2.35
N GLN A 54 -11.89 -5.76 -1.75
CA GLN A 54 -12.82 -5.16 -0.81
C GLN A 54 -12.34 -5.37 0.62
N SER A 55 -12.62 -4.40 1.48
CA SER A 55 -12.20 -4.38 2.89
C SER A 55 -12.35 -5.72 3.61
N HIS A 56 -13.50 -6.40 3.50
CA HIS A 56 -13.79 -7.63 4.25
C HIS A 56 -13.92 -8.86 3.36
N HIS A 57 -14.66 -8.75 2.26
CA HIS A 57 -14.88 -9.85 1.34
C HIS A 57 -15.02 -9.33 -0.08
N THR A 58 -14.09 -9.68 -0.95
CA THR A 58 -14.15 -9.31 -2.35
C THR A 58 -15.19 -10.17 -3.07
N ASN A 59 -16.42 -9.65 -3.16
CA ASN A 59 -17.58 -10.37 -3.69
C ASN A 59 -18.52 -9.50 -4.53
N HIS A 60 -18.15 -8.25 -4.80
CA HIS A 60 -18.92 -7.37 -5.67
C HIS A 60 -18.98 -8.00 -7.06
N VAL A 61 -20.20 -8.17 -7.57
CA VAL A 61 -20.51 -8.84 -8.85
C VAL A 61 -19.66 -8.32 -10.01
N GLU A 62 -19.39 -7.02 -10.03
CA GLU A 62 -18.63 -6.38 -11.10
C GLU A 62 -17.13 -6.23 -10.78
N HIS A 63 -16.74 -6.15 -9.50
CA HIS A 63 -15.36 -5.77 -9.15
C HIS A 63 -14.50 -6.95 -8.71
N ALA A 64 -15.11 -8.04 -8.25
CA ALA A 64 -14.38 -9.16 -7.67
C ALA A 64 -13.44 -9.85 -8.68
N PHE A 65 -13.73 -9.73 -9.98
CA PHE A 65 -12.86 -10.22 -11.05
C PHE A 65 -11.45 -9.61 -11.02
N PHE A 66 -11.32 -8.39 -10.50
CA PHE A 66 -10.06 -7.63 -10.42
C PHE A 66 -9.35 -7.74 -9.06
N GLU A 67 -9.82 -8.62 -8.16
CA GLU A 67 -9.16 -8.85 -6.87
C GLU A 67 -7.66 -9.12 -7.07
N GLY A 68 -6.83 -8.55 -6.20
CA GLY A 68 -5.39 -8.76 -6.20
C GLY A 68 -4.60 -7.78 -7.05
N LEU A 69 -3.43 -8.22 -7.52
CA LEU A 69 -2.48 -7.37 -8.25
C LEU A 69 -2.73 -7.43 -9.75
N ASN A 70 -2.83 -6.27 -10.37
CA ASN A 70 -2.96 -6.08 -11.80
C ASN A 70 -1.78 -5.24 -12.30
N ILE A 71 -1.15 -5.62 -13.41
CA ILE A 71 -0.03 -4.89 -14.01
C ILE A 71 -0.21 -4.80 -15.51
N ALA A 72 -0.20 -3.57 -16.05
CA ALA A 72 -0.30 -3.31 -17.49
C ALA A 72 -1.46 -4.08 -18.14
N LYS A 73 -2.64 -4.04 -17.51
CA LYS A 73 -3.88 -4.74 -17.92
C LYS A 73 -3.88 -6.26 -17.80
N ASN A 74 -2.85 -6.87 -17.23
CA ASN A 74 -2.82 -8.29 -16.92
C ASN A 74 -3.16 -8.49 -15.45
N ARG A 75 -4.07 -9.42 -15.15
CA ARG A 75 -4.25 -9.91 -13.78
C ARG A 75 -3.07 -10.81 -13.43
N ILE A 76 -2.40 -10.52 -12.32
CA ILE A 76 -1.22 -11.27 -11.89
C ILE A 76 -1.63 -12.37 -10.92
N PHE A 77 -2.38 -12.02 -9.88
CA PHE A 77 -3.01 -12.97 -8.96
C PHE A 77 -4.26 -12.34 -8.31
N GLY A 78 -5.19 -13.19 -7.90
CA GLY A 78 -6.55 -12.91 -7.43
C GLY A 78 -6.71 -12.61 -5.93
N GLY A 79 -5.68 -12.06 -5.28
CA GLY A 79 -5.63 -11.85 -3.83
C GLY A 79 -4.86 -12.92 -3.06
N TYR A 80 -4.69 -12.69 -1.75
CA TYR A 80 -3.77 -13.46 -0.91
C TYR A 80 -4.45 -13.95 0.40
N PRO A 81 -5.01 -15.17 0.46
CA PRO A 81 -5.48 -15.71 1.72
C PRO A 81 -4.33 -15.93 2.70
N LEU A 82 -4.53 -15.50 3.93
CA LEU A 82 -3.57 -15.65 5.02
C LEU A 82 -4.01 -16.75 5.99
N PHE A 83 -3.03 -17.37 6.61
CA PHE A 83 -3.19 -18.42 7.60
C PHE A 83 -2.31 -18.10 8.81
N VAL A 84 -2.80 -18.39 10.01
CA VAL A 84 -2.03 -18.32 11.26
C VAL A 84 -2.25 -19.61 12.02
N ASP A 85 -1.16 -20.24 12.43
CA ASP A 85 -1.15 -21.50 13.18
C ASP A 85 -2.05 -22.59 12.51
N GLY A 86 -1.95 -22.67 11.18
CA GLY A 86 -2.70 -23.61 10.33
C GLY A 86 -4.16 -23.24 10.05
N GLN A 87 -4.68 -22.15 10.61
CA GLN A 87 -6.05 -21.70 10.40
C GLN A 87 -6.11 -20.52 9.44
N LYS A 88 -7.00 -20.61 8.44
CA LYS A 88 -7.26 -19.52 7.50
C LYS A 88 -7.89 -18.33 8.23
N LEU A 89 -7.34 -17.13 8.05
CA LEU A 89 -7.91 -15.90 8.56
C LEU A 89 -9.24 -15.59 7.84
N ASP A 90 -10.27 -15.23 8.61
CA ASP A 90 -11.55 -14.76 8.08
C ASP A 90 -11.62 -13.23 8.10
N ASN A 91 -11.37 -12.61 6.95
CA ASN A 91 -11.41 -11.16 6.77
C ASN A 91 -12.81 -10.56 7.06
N ARG A 92 -13.88 -11.37 7.00
CA ARG A 92 -15.25 -10.91 7.31
C ARG A 92 -15.43 -10.50 8.76
N GLN A 93 -14.59 -11.01 9.66
CA GLN A 93 -14.64 -10.73 11.10
C GLN A 93 -13.59 -9.70 11.54
N SER A 94 -12.87 -9.09 10.59
CA SER A 94 -11.80 -8.15 10.91
C SER A 94 -12.31 -6.72 11.12
N GLU A 95 -11.58 -5.94 11.93
CA GLU A 95 -11.72 -4.49 11.91
C GLU A 95 -10.82 -3.92 10.81
N VAL A 96 -11.37 -3.13 9.88
CA VAL A 96 -10.63 -2.64 8.72
C VAL A 96 -10.46 -1.13 8.77
N TRP A 97 -9.23 -0.67 8.57
CA TRP A 97 -8.87 0.73 8.44
C TRP A 97 -8.16 0.96 7.10
N ALA A 98 -8.72 1.85 6.29
CA ALA A 98 -8.13 2.28 5.04
C ALA A 98 -7.39 3.60 5.23
N TYR A 99 -6.13 3.64 4.83
CA TYR A 99 -5.30 4.84 4.74
C TYR A 99 -5.05 5.13 3.27
N PRO A 100 -4.62 6.35 2.90
CA PRO A 100 -4.32 6.65 1.50
C PRO A 100 -3.19 5.78 0.90
N TYR A 101 -2.28 5.30 1.74
CA TYR A 101 -1.08 4.57 1.32
C TYR A 101 -1.03 3.10 1.76
N LYS A 102 -1.93 2.66 2.65
CA LYS A 102 -1.96 1.30 3.21
C LYS A 102 -3.35 0.87 3.63
N MET A 103 -3.53 -0.42 3.87
CA MET A 103 -4.72 -0.99 4.51
C MET A 103 -4.30 -1.79 5.74
N VAL A 104 -5.08 -1.69 6.81
CA VAL A 104 -4.88 -2.45 8.04
C VAL A 104 -6.12 -3.29 8.34
N ARG A 105 -5.94 -4.58 8.63
CA ARG A 105 -6.98 -5.44 9.19
C ARG A 105 -6.56 -5.96 10.56
N LYS A 106 -7.46 -5.91 11.54
CA LYS A 106 -7.25 -6.54 12.84
C LYS A 106 -8.12 -7.78 12.98
N HIS A 107 -7.49 -8.90 13.29
CA HIS A 107 -8.13 -10.19 13.58
C HIS A 107 -7.92 -10.51 15.06
N ALA A 108 -8.79 -9.94 15.91
CA ALA A 108 -8.57 -9.89 17.36
C ALA A 108 -7.20 -9.28 17.69
N ASP A 109 -6.26 -10.06 18.24
CA ASP A 109 -4.93 -9.58 18.64
C ASP A 109 -3.93 -9.49 17.47
N LEU A 110 -4.22 -10.16 16.35
CA LEU A 110 -3.37 -10.16 15.16
C LEU A 110 -3.65 -8.91 14.30
N THR A 111 -2.60 -8.26 13.80
CA THR A 111 -2.75 -7.15 12.83
C THR A 111 -2.07 -7.50 11.51
N GLU A 112 -2.83 -7.43 10.41
CA GLU A 112 -2.40 -7.44 9.01
C GLU A 112 -2.24 -5.99 8.53
N GLU A 113 -1.12 -5.67 7.87
CA GLU A 113 -0.94 -4.39 7.18
C GLU A 113 -0.40 -4.61 5.75
N LEU A 114 -1.13 -4.07 4.77
CA LEU A 114 -0.86 -4.17 3.33
C LEU A 114 -0.34 -2.84 2.77
N TRP A 115 0.74 -2.93 1.98
CA TRP A 115 1.28 -1.82 1.17
C TRP A 115 1.48 -2.25 -0.28
N LEU A 116 1.25 -1.33 -1.21
CA LEU A 116 1.81 -1.35 -2.57
C LEU A 116 2.79 -0.19 -2.70
N LEU A 117 4.03 -0.48 -3.08
CA LEU A 117 5.11 0.51 -3.09
C LEU A 117 5.14 1.27 -4.42
N ASP A 118 5.41 2.57 -4.37
CA ASP A 118 5.53 3.38 -5.57
C ASP A 118 6.68 2.89 -6.46
N TYR A 119 6.48 2.95 -7.77
CA TYR A 119 7.45 2.61 -8.82
C TYR A 119 7.95 1.16 -8.80
N HIS A 120 7.33 0.30 -8.00
CA HIS A 120 7.70 -1.09 -7.83
C HIS A 120 6.47 -1.99 -7.91
N ASN A 121 6.58 -3.11 -8.61
CA ASN A 121 5.56 -4.16 -8.59
C ASN A 121 5.76 -5.02 -7.34
N LEU A 122 5.68 -4.39 -6.17
CA LEU A 122 6.05 -4.95 -4.88
C LEU A 122 4.96 -4.64 -3.86
N LEU A 123 4.48 -5.68 -3.21
CA LEU A 123 3.58 -5.62 -2.06
C LEU A 123 4.33 -6.06 -0.82
N GLU A 124 4.02 -5.42 0.30
CA GLU A 124 4.33 -5.92 1.63
C GLU A 124 3.04 -6.25 2.35
N ILE A 125 3.01 -7.43 2.96
CA ILE A 125 1.93 -7.89 3.84
C ILE A 125 2.59 -8.24 5.16
N SER A 126 2.54 -7.32 6.12
CA SER A 126 3.10 -7.55 7.45
C SER A 126 2.05 -8.15 8.38
N LEU A 127 2.49 -9.06 9.26
CA LEU A 127 1.69 -9.69 10.28
C LEU A 127 2.37 -9.52 11.63
N THR A 128 1.65 -8.92 12.57
CA THR A 128 2.12 -8.74 13.94
C THR A 128 1.24 -9.52 14.92
N ASN A 129 1.86 -10.05 15.97
CA ASN A 129 1.27 -10.91 17.00
C ASN A 129 0.86 -12.32 16.53
N ALA A 130 1.40 -12.82 15.42
CA ALA A 130 1.37 -14.25 15.12
C ALA A 130 2.23 -15.02 16.14
N LYS A 131 1.85 -16.25 16.47
CA LYS A 131 2.47 -17.00 17.58
C LYS A 131 3.46 -18.06 17.11
N GLU A 132 3.03 -18.99 16.26
CA GLU A 132 3.86 -20.12 15.85
C GLU A 132 4.22 -20.03 14.37
N ALA A 133 3.22 -20.00 13.49
CA ALA A 133 3.44 -20.00 12.05
C ALA A 133 2.48 -19.06 11.32
N ILE A 134 2.96 -18.52 10.21
CA ILE A 134 2.14 -17.80 9.24
C ILE A 134 2.15 -18.54 7.91
N GLY A 135 1.06 -18.40 7.16
CA GLY A 135 0.91 -18.98 5.83
C GLY A 135 0.27 -18.00 4.86
N ILE A 136 0.62 -18.12 3.58
CA ILE A 136 0.01 -17.35 2.50
C ILE A 136 -0.29 -18.27 1.31
N THR A 137 -1.42 -18.03 0.66
CA THR A 137 -1.70 -18.57 -0.69
C THR A 137 -1.89 -17.42 -1.66
N LEU A 138 -1.67 -17.67 -2.95
CA LEU A 138 -2.03 -16.75 -4.02
C LEU A 138 -3.21 -17.33 -4.79
N ARG A 139 -4.29 -16.56 -4.92
CA ARG A 139 -5.45 -16.98 -5.72
C ARG A 139 -5.22 -16.70 -7.20
N GLY A 140 -5.94 -17.41 -8.05
CA GLY A 140 -6.00 -17.11 -9.47
C GLY A 140 -6.02 -18.38 -10.30
N GLU A 141 -6.79 -18.36 -11.39
CA GLU A 141 -6.70 -19.42 -12.39
C GLU A 141 -5.26 -19.47 -12.92
N ASN A 142 -4.64 -20.65 -12.93
CA ASN A 142 -3.26 -20.89 -13.34
C ASN A 142 -2.15 -20.31 -12.46
N VAL A 143 -2.47 -19.69 -11.32
CA VAL A 143 -1.44 -19.33 -10.33
C VAL A 143 -0.97 -20.61 -9.66
N SER A 144 0.27 -21.00 -9.93
CA SER A 144 0.83 -22.26 -9.47
C SER A 144 2.28 -22.09 -9.04
N TYR A 145 2.68 -22.83 -8.02
CA TYR A 145 4.07 -22.88 -7.58
C TYR A 145 4.96 -23.47 -8.68
N ILE A 146 6.05 -22.77 -9.00
CA ILE A 146 7.04 -23.18 -9.99
C ILE A 146 8.20 -23.87 -9.30
N ASN A 147 8.90 -23.13 -8.43
CA ASN A 147 10.07 -23.59 -7.68
C ASN A 147 10.38 -22.62 -6.53
N GLN A 148 11.44 -22.92 -5.78
CA GLN A 148 11.96 -22.07 -4.71
C GLN A 148 13.49 -22.01 -4.83
N GLN A 149 14.05 -20.81 -4.69
CA GLN A 149 15.49 -20.54 -4.69
C GLN A 149 15.78 -19.44 -3.68
N ASP A 150 16.84 -19.57 -2.88
CA ASP A 150 17.32 -18.53 -1.96
C ASP A 150 16.25 -17.90 -1.05
N HIS A 151 15.38 -18.74 -0.45
CA HIS A 151 14.25 -18.30 0.40
C HIS A 151 13.20 -17.45 -0.32
N ILE A 152 13.09 -17.61 -1.64
CA ILE A 152 12.07 -17.00 -2.49
C ILE A 152 11.35 -18.12 -3.24
N ALA A 153 10.03 -18.17 -3.08
CA ALA A 153 9.16 -19.05 -3.85
C ALA A 153 8.64 -18.32 -5.09
N PHE A 154 8.63 -19.00 -6.23
CA PHE A 154 8.19 -18.43 -7.51
C PHE A 154 6.90 -19.09 -7.97
N PHE A 155 6.01 -18.28 -8.55
CA PHE A 155 4.70 -18.70 -9.05
C PHE A 155 4.42 -18.14 -10.44
N SER A 156 3.62 -18.89 -11.20
CA SER A 156 3.04 -18.41 -12.46
C SER A 156 1.95 -17.37 -12.21
N PRO A 157 1.72 -16.42 -13.14
CA PRO A 157 0.64 -15.45 -13.06
C PRO A 157 -0.67 -16.02 -13.59
N ILE A 158 -1.76 -15.29 -13.39
CA ILE A 158 -3.04 -15.58 -14.07
C ILE A 158 -2.90 -15.29 -15.58
N GLU A 159 -2.39 -14.11 -15.93
CA GLU A 159 -2.30 -13.61 -17.30
C GLU A 159 -0.92 -13.05 -17.64
N GLY A 160 -0.55 -13.18 -18.92
CA GLY A 160 0.65 -12.62 -19.50
C GLY A 160 1.94 -13.31 -19.07
N ASP A 161 3.05 -12.81 -19.62
CA ASP A 161 4.39 -13.31 -19.33
C ASP A 161 4.97 -12.55 -18.13
N TRP A 162 4.60 -12.99 -16.93
CA TRP A 162 5.11 -12.47 -15.66
C TRP A 162 5.60 -13.63 -14.77
N VAL A 163 6.38 -13.31 -13.75
CA VAL A 163 6.77 -14.23 -12.68
C VAL A 163 6.48 -13.56 -11.35
N ILE A 164 5.81 -14.29 -10.45
CA ILE A 164 5.54 -13.82 -9.10
C ILE A 164 6.61 -14.40 -8.18
N ALA A 165 7.26 -13.55 -7.38
CA ALA A 165 8.17 -13.95 -6.32
C ALA A 165 7.54 -13.66 -4.95
N VAL A 166 7.58 -14.63 -4.04
CA VAL A 166 7.08 -14.48 -2.67
C VAL A 166 8.19 -14.85 -1.70
N SER A 167 8.41 -14.01 -0.68
CA SER A 167 9.35 -14.32 0.39
C SER A 167 8.83 -13.90 1.75
N ALA A 168 9.35 -14.51 2.81
CA ALA A 168 9.20 -13.97 4.16
C ALA A 168 9.91 -12.60 4.28
N ILE A 169 9.35 -11.68 5.07
CA ILE A 169 9.94 -10.35 5.31
C ILE A 169 11.32 -10.50 5.95
N ASN A 170 11.40 -11.20 7.09
CA ASN A 170 12.68 -11.58 7.68
C ASN A 170 13.26 -12.81 6.99
N LEU A 171 14.56 -13.05 7.16
CA LEU A 171 15.23 -14.23 6.61
C LEU A 171 14.77 -15.50 7.37
N SER A 172 13.60 -16.02 7.00
CA SER A 172 13.01 -17.26 7.48
C SER A 172 13.00 -18.30 6.35
N PRO A 173 13.20 -19.59 6.64
CA PRO A 173 12.87 -20.66 5.72
C PRO A 173 11.41 -20.58 5.27
N LEU A 174 11.17 -21.02 4.04
CA LEU A 174 9.85 -21.18 3.47
C LEU A 174 9.61 -22.67 3.20
N HIS A 175 8.39 -23.12 3.46
CA HIS A 175 7.93 -24.47 3.17
C HIS A 175 6.58 -24.43 2.47
N MET A 176 6.42 -25.20 1.41
CA MET A 176 5.14 -25.35 0.71
C MET A 176 4.39 -26.57 1.27
N ASP A 177 3.18 -26.36 1.81
CA ASP A 177 2.27 -27.42 2.25
C ASP A 177 0.88 -27.21 1.67
N ASN A 178 0.39 -28.14 0.85
CA ASN A 178 -0.95 -28.08 0.24
C ASN A 178 -1.30 -26.70 -0.34
N GLU A 179 -0.40 -26.15 -1.17
CA GLU A 179 -0.48 -24.82 -1.82
C GLU A 179 -0.30 -23.62 -0.89
N ILE A 180 -0.11 -23.83 0.42
CA ILE A 180 0.18 -22.80 1.42
C ILE A 180 1.69 -22.66 1.56
N LEU A 181 2.19 -21.44 1.31
CA LEU A 181 3.58 -21.09 1.58
C LEU A 181 3.69 -20.66 3.05
N ILE A 182 4.36 -21.47 3.85
CA ILE A 182 4.46 -21.34 5.31
C ILE A 182 5.83 -20.76 5.70
N ALA A 183 5.83 -19.90 6.72
CA ALA A 183 7.01 -19.39 7.41
C ALA A 183 6.78 -19.37 8.93
N ASP A 184 7.86 -19.25 9.71
CA ASP A 184 7.76 -19.03 11.16
C ASP A 184 7.06 -17.69 11.45
N ALA A 185 6.33 -17.58 12.58
CA ALA A 185 5.66 -16.33 12.95
C ALA A 185 6.62 -15.13 13.07
N ASN A 186 7.88 -15.37 13.44
CA ASN A 186 8.93 -14.34 13.51
C ASN A 186 9.36 -13.80 12.12
N ALA A 187 8.91 -14.42 11.03
CA ALA A 187 9.08 -13.93 9.67
C ALA A 187 8.45 -12.53 9.50
N GLY A 188 7.43 -12.20 10.29
CA GLY A 188 6.78 -10.89 10.33
C GLY A 188 5.85 -10.61 9.16
N GLY A 189 5.65 -11.56 8.23
CA GLY A 189 4.82 -11.40 7.04
C GLY A 189 5.53 -11.80 5.76
N TYR A 190 5.03 -11.30 4.62
CA TYR A 190 5.50 -11.64 3.28
C TYR A 190 5.73 -10.40 2.40
N TYR A 191 6.73 -10.48 1.54
CA TYR A 191 6.82 -9.68 0.33
C TYR A 191 6.30 -10.47 -0.86
N ILE A 192 5.54 -9.81 -1.74
CA ILE A 192 5.13 -10.35 -3.04
C ILE A 192 5.60 -9.37 -4.11
N ALA A 193 6.39 -9.84 -5.06
CA ALA A 193 6.86 -9.05 -6.19
C ALA A 193 6.49 -9.71 -7.52
N ALA A 194 6.41 -8.92 -8.58
CA ALA A 194 6.19 -9.42 -9.94
C ALA A 194 7.15 -8.77 -10.95
N GLY A 195 7.81 -9.60 -11.75
CA GLY A 195 8.76 -9.19 -12.79
C GLY A 195 8.56 -9.96 -14.09
N LYS A 196 9.25 -9.58 -15.16
CA LYS A 196 9.24 -10.32 -16.44
C LYS A 196 10.08 -11.58 -16.40
N THR A 197 11.04 -11.64 -15.48
CA THR A 197 11.86 -12.82 -15.23
C THR A 197 11.93 -13.13 -13.73
N THR A 198 12.41 -14.33 -13.41
CA THR A 198 12.73 -14.74 -12.03
C THR A 198 13.72 -13.79 -11.37
N GLU A 199 14.72 -13.32 -12.10
CA GLU A 199 15.77 -12.43 -11.61
C GLU A 199 15.22 -11.03 -11.30
N GLU A 200 14.34 -10.50 -12.16
CA GLU A 200 13.67 -9.21 -11.91
C GLU A 200 12.77 -9.28 -10.67
N ALA A 201 11.94 -10.32 -10.58
CA ALA A 201 11.04 -10.50 -9.44
C ALA A 201 11.82 -10.72 -8.12
N ALA A 202 12.88 -11.52 -8.15
CA ALA A 202 13.77 -11.70 -7.00
C ALA A 202 14.52 -10.40 -6.64
N GLY A 203 14.96 -9.62 -7.63
CA GLY A 203 15.61 -8.33 -7.42
C GLY A 203 14.74 -7.34 -6.64
N LEU A 204 13.43 -7.31 -6.92
CA LEU A 204 12.46 -6.52 -6.15
C LEU A 204 12.33 -7.00 -4.70
N ILE A 205 12.33 -8.31 -4.47
CA ILE A 205 12.33 -8.88 -3.11
C ILE A 205 13.59 -8.49 -2.34
N LEU A 206 14.76 -8.59 -2.97
CA LEU A 206 16.04 -8.21 -2.35
C LEU A 206 16.07 -6.71 -2.03
N LYS A 207 15.57 -5.87 -2.94
CA LYS A 207 15.40 -4.43 -2.69
C LYS A 207 14.48 -4.16 -1.50
N ALA A 208 13.37 -4.88 -1.38
CA ALA A 208 12.48 -4.77 -0.21
C ALA A 208 13.22 -5.11 1.09
N LYS A 209 13.92 -6.24 1.13
CA LYS A 209 14.68 -6.67 2.33
C LYS A 209 15.74 -5.66 2.75
N GLN A 210 16.30 -4.90 1.80
CA GLN A 210 17.32 -3.89 2.08
C GLN A 210 16.72 -2.53 2.47
N ASP A 211 15.71 -2.07 1.74
CA ASP A 211 15.33 -0.64 1.70
C ASP A 211 13.84 -0.38 2.00
N ILE A 212 13.06 -1.35 2.53
CA ILE A 212 11.60 -1.19 2.67
C ILE A 212 11.18 0.06 3.45
N GLY A 213 11.92 0.43 4.50
CA GLY A 213 11.65 1.63 5.29
C GLY A 213 11.72 2.88 4.41
N THR A 214 12.81 3.02 3.64
CA THR A 214 12.99 4.09 2.67
C THR A 214 11.86 4.12 1.64
N LEU A 215 11.47 2.97 1.08
CA LEU A 215 10.40 2.91 0.06
C LEU A 215 9.04 3.36 0.61
N LYS A 216 8.73 3.01 1.86
CA LYS A 216 7.51 3.48 2.54
C LYS A 216 7.58 4.97 2.83
N ASP A 217 8.71 5.44 3.34
CA ASP A 217 8.94 6.85 3.65
C ASP A 217 8.86 7.72 2.39
N GLU A 218 9.41 7.26 1.26
CA GLU A 218 9.30 7.94 -0.04
C GLU A 218 7.83 8.05 -0.51
N ARG A 219 7.06 6.97 -0.40
CA ARG A 219 5.63 6.97 -0.75
C ARG A 219 4.84 7.94 0.14
N VAL A 220 5.01 7.86 1.45
CA VAL A 220 4.35 8.76 2.41
C VAL A 220 4.75 10.21 2.14
N LYS A 221 6.05 10.49 2.06
CA LYS A 221 6.57 11.83 1.80
C LYS A 221 6.02 12.42 0.51
N ARG A 222 5.98 11.65 -0.59
CA ARG A 222 5.42 12.13 -1.87
C ARG A 222 3.95 12.56 -1.72
N MET A 223 3.14 11.75 -1.05
CA MET A 223 1.72 12.06 -0.82
C MET A 223 1.53 13.26 0.11
N GLU A 224 2.33 13.37 1.17
CA GLU A 224 2.31 14.52 2.07
C GLU A 224 2.77 15.79 1.36
N ASP A 225 3.85 15.73 0.61
CA ASP A 225 4.34 16.86 -0.18
C ASP A 225 3.29 17.33 -1.17
N PHE A 226 2.60 16.40 -1.84
CA PHE A 226 1.50 16.72 -2.73
C PHE A 226 0.38 17.48 -2.01
N LEU A 227 -0.09 17.00 -0.86
CA LEU A 227 -1.12 17.69 -0.08
C LEU A 227 -0.65 19.02 0.51
N ASN A 228 0.63 19.17 0.84
CA ASN A 228 1.15 20.37 1.48
C ASN A 228 1.56 21.46 0.49
N HIS A 229 1.92 21.10 -0.75
CA HIS A 229 2.50 22.05 -1.70
C HIS A 229 1.71 22.15 -3.02
N ASN A 230 1.12 21.06 -3.51
CA ASN A 230 0.44 21.03 -4.80
C ASN A 230 -1.08 21.20 -4.67
N ALA A 231 -1.67 20.54 -3.69
CA ALA A 231 -3.12 20.46 -3.49
C ALA A 231 -3.55 21.01 -2.12
N HIS A 232 -2.75 21.91 -1.54
CA HIS A 232 -3.00 22.44 -0.19
C HIS A 232 -4.31 23.19 -0.11
N LEU A 233 -5.19 22.70 0.77
CA LEU A 233 -6.48 23.31 1.05
C LEU A 233 -6.80 23.16 2.54
N THR A 234 -7.12 24.27 3.18
CA THR A 234 -7.69 24.30 4.52
C THR A 234 -9.02 25.06 4.49
N THR A 235 -9.99 24.59 5.27
CA THR A 235 -11.28 25.24 5.40
C THR A 235 -11.64 25.36 6.88
N SER A 236 -12.67 26.11 7.23
CA SER A 236 -13.18 26.17 8.61
C SER A 236 -13.94 24.89 9.02
N ASP A 237 -14.14 23.94 8.10
CA ASP A 237 -14.76 22.65 8.33
C ASP A 237 -13.74 21.53 8.10
N ASP A 238 -13.26 20.92 9.19
CA ASP A 238 -12.27 19.85 9.15
C ASP A 238 -12.73 18.63 8.33
N THR A 239 -14.05 18.37 8.28
CA THR A 239 -14.61 17.27 7.50
C THR A 239 -14.49 17.55 6.00
N LEU A 240 -14.74 18.80 5.59
CA LEU A 240 -14.56 19.22 4.21
C LEU A 240 -13.09 19.16 3.81
N THR A 241 -12.18 19.61 4.67
CA THR A 241 -10.73 19.49 4.42
C THR A 241 -10.30 18.03 4.26
N LEU A 242 -10.74 17.14 5.15
CA LEU A 242 -10.46 15.71 5.04
C LEU A 242 -11.01 15.11 3.74
N ALA A 243 -12.25 15.44 3.36
CA ALA A 243 -12.86 14.96 2.13
C ALA A 243 -12.07 15.42 0.89
N MET A 244 -11.63 16.68 0.86
CA MET A 244 -10.84 17.22 -0.24
C MET A 244 -9.45 16.57 -0.32
N ASN A 245 -8.80 16.28 0.81
CA ASN A 245 -7.53 15.55 0.83
C ASN A 245 -7.68 14.14 0.25
N TRP A 246 -8.76 13.43 0.61
CA TRP A 246 -9.07 12.12 0.03
C TRP A 246 -9.31 12.18 -1.48
N LEU A 247 -10.05 13.18 -1.96
CA LEU A 247 -10.29 13.38 -3.39
C LEU A 247 -8.98 13.67 -4.14
N ASN A 248 -8.15 14.56 -3.60
CA ASN A 248 -6.87 14.93 -4.20
C ASN A 248 -5.90 13.74 -4.27
N ILE A 249 -5.71 13.00 -3.18
CA ILE A 249 -4.83 11.81 -3.21
C ILE A 249 -5.38 10.72 -4.13
N THR A 250 -6.70 10.49 -4.13
CA THR A 250 -7.29 9.49 -5.03
C THR A 250 -7.06 9.87 -6.48
N MET A 251 -7.21 11.15 -6.83
CA MET A 251 -6.92 11.64 -8.19
C MET A 251 -5.43 11.48 -8.54
N ASP A 252 -4.52 11.86 -7.64
CA ASP A 252 -3.08 11.68 -7.84
C ASP A 252 -2.71 10.20 -8.08
N GLN A 253 -3.31 9.27 -7.34
CA GLN A 253 -3.08 7.84 -7.52
C GLN A 253 -3.51 7.32 -8.89
N LEU A 254 -4.44 7.99 -9.58
CA LEU A 254 -4.86 7.62 -10.95
C LEU A 254 -3.91 8.18 -12.03
N VAL A 255 -3.02 9.11 -11.70
CA VAL A 255 -1.97 9.58 -12.61
C VAL A 255 -0.81 8.57 -12.58
N THR A 256 -0.58 7.88 -13.70
CA THR A 256 0.36 6.75 -13.81
C THR A 256 1.22 6.83 -15.08
N ARG A 257 2.11 5.86 -15.30
CA ARG A 257 3.11 5.85 -16.39
C ARG A 257 3.07 4.62 -17.31
N GLN A 258 1.96 3.89 -17.33
CA GLN A 258 1.78 2.62 -18.03
C GLN A 258 2.18 2.65 -19.52
N GLN A 259 1.96 3.78 -20.21
CA GLN A 259 2.30 3.97 -21.63
C GLN A 259 2.92 5.37 -21.85
N GLY A 260 3.74 5.81 -20.90
CA GLY A 260 4.01 7.24 -20.66
C GLY A 260 3.02 7.82 -19.64
N ASP A 261 3.20 9.09 -19.29
CA ASP A 261 2.31 9.78 -18.35
C ASP A 261 0.87 9.75 -18.88
N GLY A 262 -0.07 9.38 -18.00
CA GLY A 262 -1.49 9.34 -18.32
C GLY A 262 -2.34 9.18 -17.07
N ILE A 263 -3.66 9.21 -17.26
CA ILE A 263 -4.63 9.12 -16.18
C ILE A 263 -5.52 7.91 -16.41
N TYR A 264 -5.54 6.97 -15.48
CA TYR A 264 -6.52 5.88 -15.48
C TYR A 264 -7.92 6.46 -15.35
N ALA A 265 -8.84 5.99 -16.20
CA ALA A 265 -10.21 6.50 -16.21
C ALA A 265 -11.03 6.08 -14.97
N GLY A 266 -10.64 4.98 -14.31
CA GLY A 266 -11.18 4.61 -13.01
C GLY A 266 -10.92 3.15 -12.66
N LEU A 267 -10.54 2.89 -11.41
CA LEU A 267 -10.30 1.53 -10.95
C LEU A 267 -11.58 0.87 -10.40
N PRO A 268 -11.73 -0.46 -10.51
CA PRO A 268 -10.77 -1.38 -11.12
C PRO A 268 -10.99 -1.63 -12.64
N TRP A 269 -12.10 -1.16 -13.21
CA TRP A 269 -12.54 -1.50 -14.57
C TRP A 269 -11.75 -0.85 -15.71
N PHE A 270 -11.27 0.38 -15.51
CA PHE A 270 -10.68 1.21 -16.55
C PHE A 270 -9.28 1.67 -16.14
N ASN A 271 -8.35 0.71 -16.13
CA ASN A 271 -6.91 0.97 -15.97
C ASN A 271 -6.23 1.32 -17.30
N GLU A 272 -6.98 1.89 -18.23
CA GLU A 272 -6.47 2.45 -19.48
C GLU A 272 -6.66 3.96 -19.57
N TYR A 273 -5.90 4.53 -20.49
CA TYR A 273 -5.88 5.93 -20.83
C TYR A 273 -6.97 6.23 -21.85
N TRP A 274 -8.19 6.46 -21.37
CA TRP A 274 -9.30 6.91 -22.21
C TRP A 274 -9.16 8.40 -22.52
N GLY A 275 -9.10 8.76 -23.81
CA GLY A 275 -8.79 10.13 -24.23
C GLY A 275 -9.78 11.18 -23.71
N ARG A 276 -11.09 10.87 -23.72
CA ARG A 276 -12.14 11.75 -23.17
C ARG A 276 -11.93 12.00 -21.68
N ASP A 277 -11.76 10.93 -20.91
CA ASP A 277 -11.67 10.95 -19.45
C ASP A 277 -10.40 11.67 -19.00
N GLN A 278 -9.26 11.40 -19.66
CA GLN A 278 -8.02 12.15 -19.46
C GLN A 278 -8.21 13.64 -19.75
N PHE A 279 -8.78 14.01 -20.90
CA PHE A 279 -8.92 15.42 -21.27
C PHE A 279 -9.79 16.21 -20.25
N ILE A 280 -10.82 15.56 -19.69
CA ILE A 280 -11.67 16.18 -18.66
C ILE A 280 -10.95 16.23 -17.30
N ALA A 281 -10.19 15.20 -16.94
CA ALA A 281 -9.49 15.12 -15.65
C ALA A 281 -8.20 15.96 -15.61
N LEU A 282 -7.52 16.13 -16.74
CA LEU A 282 -6.21 16.79 -16.86
C LEU A 282 -6.13 18.13 -16.10
N PRO A 283 -7.11 19.05 -16.20
CA PRO A 283 -7.03 20.32 -15.49
C PRO A 283 -6.96 20.14 -13.97
N GLY A 284 -7.82 19.28 -13.42
CA GLY A 284 -7.90 19.03 -11.98
C GLY A 284 -6.78 18.14 -11.45
N ALA A 285 -6.34 17.18 -12.26
CA ALA A 285 -5.36 16.17 -11.85
C ALA A 285 -3.93 16.72 -11.82
N VAL A 286 -3.56 17.58 -12.78
CA VAL A 286 -2.17 18.02 -12.94
C VAL A 286 -2.03 19.53 -13.10
N LEU A 287 -2.87 20.22 -13.91
CA LEU A 287 -2.66 21.64 -14.21
C LEU A 287 -2.86 22.55 -13.00
N VAL A 288 -4.00 22.45 -12.30
CA VAL A 288 -4.28 23.32 -11.13
C VAL A 288 -3.39 22.99 -9.95
N THR A 289 -2.84 21.78 -9.90
CA THR A 289 -1.89 21.32 -8.87
C THR A 289 -0.43 21.69 -9.19
N GLY A 290 -0.19 22.39 -10.31
CA GLY A 290 1.15 22.83 -10.73
C GLY A 290 2.07 21.72 -11.24
N GLN A 291 1.54 20.53 -11.55
CA GLN A 291 2.30 19.39 -12.09
C GLN A 291 2.48 19.50 -13.61
N PHE A 292 3.06 20.61 -14.08
CA PHE A 292 3.14 20.93 -15.52
C PHE A 292 4.04 19.99 -16.31
N GLU A 293 5.06 19.38 -15.69
CA GLU A 293 5.93 18.41 -16.37
C GLU A 293 5.19 17.11 -16.71
N THR A 294 4.16 16.77 -15.93
CA THR A 294 3.33 15.57 -16.14
C THR A 294 2.16 15.82 -17.11
N ALA A 295 1.83 17.09 -17.40
CA ALA A 295 0.69 17.49 -18.23
C ALA A 295 1.03 17.54 -19.73
#